data_AF-Q97K59-F1
#
_entry.id   AF-Q97K59-F1
#
_cell.length_a   1.000
_cell.length_b   1.000
_cell.length_c   1.000
_cell.angle_alpha   90.00
_cell.angle_beta   90.00
_cell.angle_gamma   90.00
#
_symmetry.space_group_name_H-M   'P 1'
#
loop_
_entity.id
_entity.type
_entity.pdbx_description
1 polymer ?
#
loop_
_entity_poly.entity_id
_entity_poly.type
_entity_poly.pdbx_seq_one_letter_code
_entity_poly.pdbx_strand_id
1 'polypeptide(L)' 'MNLNDTEYYYIKNAQDDIIGLIDKVGTQVTSYTYDTYGKVISIDGSLKDTAHKINTYRYREYRYDSETGL' A
#
# COMPACT_ATOMS: atom_id res chain seq x y z
N MET A 1 -0.48 6.26 7.45
CA MET A 1 0.66 6.66 6.61
C MET A 1 0.54 8.16 6.35
N ASN A 2 1.59 8.94 6.58
CA ASN A 2 1.60 10.36 6.21
C ASN A 2 2.40 10.55 4.91
N LEU A 3 1.81 11.23 3.94
CA LEU A 3 2.44 11.59 2.68
C LEU A 3 2.18 13.07 2.42
N ASN A 4 3.24 13.89 2.44
CA ASN A 4 3.19 15.35 2.26
C ASN A 4 2.14 16.02 3.16
N ASP A 5 2.25 15.79 4.47
CA ASP A 5 1.31 16.30 5.50
C ASP A 5 -0.14 15.82 5.36
N THR A 6 -0.39 14.88 4.45
CA THR A 6 -1.70 14.25 4.27
C THR A 6 -1.71 12.85 4.86
N GLU A 7 -2.68 12.59 5.73
CA GLU A 7 -2.87 11.28 6.33
C GLU A 7 -3.71 10.36 5.45
N TYR A 8 -3.21 9.13 5.31
CA TYR A 8 -3.85 8.02 4.61
C TYR A 8 -3.94 6.80 5.51
N TYR A 9 -5.01 6.04 5.35
CA TYR A 9 -5.32 4.85 6.13
C TYR A 9 -5.25 3.61 5.25
N TYR A 10 -4.76 2.51 5.83
CA TYR A 10 -4.66 1.23 5.14
C TYR A 10 -6.02 0.55 5.05
N ILE A 11 -6.38 0.09 3.85
CA ILE A 11 -7.45 -0.88 3.67
C ILE A 11 -6.82 -2.27 3.78
N LYS A 12 -7.39 -3.12 4.62
CA LYS A 12 -6.97 -4.51 4.78
C LYS A 12 -8.06 -5.49 4.34
N ASN A 13 -7.66 -6.62 3.77
CA ASN A 13 -8.57 -7.74 3.52
C ASN A 13 -8.76 -8.60 4.80
N ALA A 14 -9.55 -9.67 4.71
CA ALA A 14 -9.79 -10.59 5.83
C ALA A 14 -8.55 -11.36 6.31
N GLN A 15 -7.46 -11.35 5.53
CA GLN A 15 -6.17 -11.97 5.84
C GLN A 15 -5.16 -10.95 6.37
N ASP A 16 -5.61 -9.72 6.65
CA ASP A 16 -4.81 -8.58 7.10
C ASP A 16 -3.84 -8.02 6.04
N ASP A 17 -3.98 -8.42 4.77
CA ASP A 17 -3.17 -7.87 3.68
C ASP A 17 -3.64 -6.46 3.31
N ILE A 18 -2.68 -5.54 3.13
CA ILE A 18 -2.95 -4.17 2.71
C ILE A 18 -3.36 -4.16 1.23
N ILE A 19 -4.65 -4.03 0.94
CA ILE A 19 -5.18 -4.02 -0.44
C ILE A 19 -5.37 -2.61 -1.00
N GLY A 20 -5.14 -1.57 -0.20
CA GLY A 20 -5.27 -0.19 -0.68
C GLY A 20 -5.02 0.86 0.37
N LEU A 21 -5.18 2.11 -0.04
CA LEU A 21 -5.13 3.29 0.82
C LEU A 21 -6.37 4.15 0.60
N ILE A 22 -6.90 4.70 1.69
CA ILE A 22 -7.96 5.71 1.69
C ILE A 22 -7.46 7.00 2.31
N ASP A 23 -8.01 8.12 1.86
CA ASP A 23 -7.83 9.41 2.52
C ASP A 23 -8.74 9.54 3.77
N LYS A 24 -8.61 10.66 4.48
CA LYS A 24 -9.44 10.98 5.66
C LYS A 24 -10.93 11.11 5.40
N VAL A 25 -11.35 11.28 4.15
CA VAL A 25 -12.77 11.39 3.77
C VAL A 25 -13.33 10.07 3.23
N GLY A 26 -12.52 9.00 3.19
CA GLY A 26 -12.91 7.66 2.75
C GLY A 26 -12.75 7.41 1.26
N THR A 27 -12.10 8.32 0.51
CA THR A 27 -11.83 8.10 -0.91
C THR A 27 -10.66 7.14 -1.06
N GLN A 28 -10.84 6.07 -1.83
CA GLN A 28 -9.76 5.16 -2.18
C GLN A 28 -8.82 5.81 -3.18
N VAL A 29 -7.58 6.05 -2.75
CA VAL A 29 -6.53 6.72 -3.55
C VAL A 29 -5.53 5.74 -4.15
N THR A 30 -5.47 4.51 -3.60
CA THR A 30 -4.62 3.43 -4.10
C THR A 30 -5.32 2.08 -3.95
N SER A 31 -5.15 1.20 -4.93
CA SER A 31 -5.52 -0.21 -4.88
C SER A 31 -4.32 -1.08 -5.24
N TYR A 32 -4.15 -2.18 -4.53
CA TYR A 32 -3.11 -3.17 -4.78
C TYR A 32 -3.76 -4.50 -5.18
N THR A 33 -3.30 -5.07 -6.30
CA THR A 33 -3.64 -6.43 -6.70
C THR A 33 -2.45 -7.33 -6.46
N TYR A 34 -2.65 -8.44 -5.77
CA TYR A 34 -1.61 -9.40 -5.44
C TYR A 34 -1.84 -10.73 -6.15
N ASP A 35 -0.76 -11.44 -6.45
CA ASP A 35 -0.85 -12.86 -6.81
C ASP A 35 -1.02 -13.73 -5.55
N THR A 36 -1.19 -15.03 -5.75
CA THR A 36 -1.36 -16.01 -4.67
C THR A 36 -0.15 -16.11 -3.72
N TYR A 37 0.98 -15.52 -4.08
CA TYR A 37 2.21 -15.50 -3.30
C TYR A 37 2.47 -14.14 -2.63
N GLY A 38 1.58 -13.16 -2.80
CA GLY A 38 1.72 -11.83 -2.21
C GLY A 38 2.58 -10.86 -3.04
N LYS A 39 2.91 -11.22 -4.28
CA LYS A 39 3.61 -10.30 -5.18
C LYS A 39 2.59 -9.33 -5.78
N VAL A 40 2.92 -8.04 -5.78
CA VAL A 40 2.11 -7.00 -6.42
C VAL A 40 2.08 -7.23 -7.94
N ILE A 41 0.89 -7.49 -8.48
CA ILE A 41 0.59 -7.61 -9.91
C ILE A 41 0.26 -6.24 -10.49
N SER A 42 -0.57 -5.46 -9.80
CA SER A 42 -0.97 -4.12 -10.25
C SER A 42 -1.11 -3.15 -9.09
N ILE A 43 -0.91 -1.87 -9.40
CA ILE A 43 -1.15 -0.75 -8.51
C ILE A 43 -1.96 0.28 -9.28
N ASP A 44 -3.13 0.59 -8.76
CA ASP A 44 -4.08 1.49 -9.39
C ASP A 44 -4.45 2.63 -8.43
N GLY A 45 -5.03 3.71 -8.97
CA GLY A 45 -5.43 4.89 -8.21
C GLY A 45 -4.58 6.13 -8.47
N SER A 46 -5.03 7.25 -7.90
CA SER A 46 -4.43 8.58 -8.09
C SER A 46 -3.02 8.70 -7.50
N LEU A 47 -2.70 7.88 -6.50
CA LEU A 47 -1.39 7.86 -5.85
C LEU A 47 -0.55 6.64 -6.20
N LYS A 48 -0.88 5.89 -7.26
CA LYS A 48 -0.15 4.65 -7.62
C LYS A 48 1.37 4.84 -7.73
N ASP A 49 1.83 5.97 -8.27
CA ASP A 49 3.25 6.25 -8.52
C ASP A 49 4.03 6.73 -7.28
N THR A 50 3.30 7.15 -6.24
CA THR A 50 3.85 7.77 -5.03
C THR A 50 3.64 6.87 -3.81
N ALA A 51 2.42 6.38 -3.63
CA ALA A 51 2.04 5.51 -2.52
C ALA A 51 2.84 4.21 -2.51
N HIS A 52 3.19 3.66 -3.68
CA HIS A 52 4.01 2.46 -3.73
C HIS A 52 5.39 2.68 -3.10
N LYS A 53 6.01 3.84 -3.32
CA LYS A 53 7.38 4.12 -2.84
C LYS A 53 7.43 4.32 -1.33
N ILE A 54 6.31 4.72 -0.74
CA ILE A 54 6.21 5.20 0.63
C ILE A 54 5.49 4.17 1.52
N ASN A 55 4.70 3.29 0.91
CA ASN A 55 4.12 2.17 1.63
C ASN A 55 5.23 1.19 2.06
N THR A 56 5.69 1.35 3.31
CA THR A 56 6.70 0.51 3.97
C THR A 56 6.21 -0.92 4.20
N TYR A 57 4.90 -1.15 4.15
CA TYR A 57 4.25 -2.43 4.39
C TYR A 57 3.55 -2.88 3.12
N ARG A 58 4.30 -3.54 2.23
CA ARG A 58 3.76 -4.00 0.94
C ARG A 58 3.03 -5.33 1.04
N TYR A 59 3.36 -6.17 2.03
CA TYR A 59 2.73 -7.47 2.29
C TYR A 59 3.13 -8.02 3.67
N ARG A 60 2.16 -8.50 4.47
CA ARG A 60 2.37 -9.19 5.76
C ARG A 60 3.36 -8.56 6.75
N GLU A 61 3.29 -7.24 6.93
CA GLU A 61 4.15 -6.51 7.89
C GLU A 61 5.68 -6.64 7.69
N TYR A 62 6.15 -7.26 6.58
CA TYR A 62 7.57 -7.22 6.25
C TYR A 62 7.92 -5.79 5.83
N ARG A 63 8.73 -5.12 6.66
CA ARG A 63 9.35 -3.86 6.29
C ARG A 63 10.25 -4.13 5.10
N TYR A 64 9.89 -3.57 3.95
CA TYR A 64 10.79 -3.54 2.81
C TYR A 64 11.97 -2.65 3.18
N ASP A 65 13.11 -3.25 3.48
CA ASP A 65 14.35 -2.51 3.75
C ASP A 65 15.04 -2.25 2.40
N SER A 66 14.92 -1.00 1.94
CA SER A 66 15.51 -0.56 0.66
C SER A 66 17.04 -0.65 0.62
N GLU A 67 17.72 -1.04 1.70
CA GLU A 67 19.16 -1.25 1.71
C GLU A 67 19.57 -2.66 1.24
N THR A 68 18.69 -3.66 1.33
CA THR A 68 19.07 -5.06 1.00
C THR A 68 18.33 -5.67 -0.18
N GLY A 69 17.24 -5.05 -0.64
CA GLY A 69 16.45 -5.59 -1.76
C GLY A 69 15.76 -6.92 -1.43
N LEU A 70 15.45 -7.15 -0.15
CA LEU A 70 14.71 -8.30 0.37
C LEU A 70 13.42 -7.84 1.07
#